data_AF-A0A842W2X7-F1
#
_entry.id   AF-A0A842W2X7-F1
#
_cell.length_a   1.000
_cell.length_b   1.000
_cell.length_c   1.000
_cell.angle_alpha   90.00
_cell.angle_beta   90.00
_cell.angle_gamma   90.00
#
_symmetry.space_group_name_H-M   'P 1'
#
loop_
_entity.id
_entity.type
_entity.pdbx_description
1 polymer ?
#
loop_
_entity_poly.entity_id
_entity_poly.type
_entity_poly.pdbx_seq_one_letter_code
_entity_poly.pdbx_strand_id
1 'polypeptide(L)'
;MFDQIPDEIINDMLKKAVYQQFFMGNDKIMGRMPQNTMHFKDIGSLLDIFIANIKKNLHLVNPDNLDAFLNHFEKLFELDLSETRTRVKSNFREMGDLEGQEIVVLYMVLTKLMENVREQAYIRYGSNRIKREYEEKTQKKFTKKTKEYMQQLGATGDSSLSLLYNLSFIRLLASSFNKKRIQTNAKRQITRKINELINRLKP
;
A
#
# COMPACT_ATOMS: atom_id res chain seq x y z
N MET A 1 20.75 -7.25 -14.95
CA MET A 1 20.81 -7.75 -13.55
C MET A 1 19.80 -8.87 -13.33
N PHE A 2 18.52 -8.69 -13.70
CA PHE A 2 17.51 -9.74 -13.53
C PHE A 2 17.38 -10.72 -14.72
N ASP A 3 18.14 -10.51 -15.79
CA ASP A 3 18.00 -11.23 -17.06
C ASP A 3 18.38 -12.72 -16.97
N GLN A 4 19.08 -13.11 -15.90
CA GLN A 4 19.48 -14.48 -15.61
C GLN A 4 18.48 -15.22 -14.69
N ILE A 5 17.50 -14.51 -14.12
CA ILE A 5 16.48 -15.11 -13.25
C ILE A 5 15.32 -15.59 -14.12
N PRO A 6 14.91 -16.88 -14.00
CA PRO A 6 13.72 -17.38 -14.67
C PRO A 6 12.49 -16.50 -14.46
N ASP A 7 11.77 -16.24 -15.54
CA ASP A 7 10.67 -15.30 -15.59
C ASP A 7 9.51 -15.67 -14.64
N GLU A 8 9.36 -16.97 -14.37
CA GLU A 8 8.42 -17.53 -13.39
C GLU A 8 8.79 -17.15 -11.95
N ILE A 9 10.08 -17.20 -11.60
CA ILE A 9 10.57 -16.83 -10.27
C ILE A 9 10.33 -15.34 -10.02
N ILE A 10 10.61 -14.49 -11.03
CA ILE A 10 10.32 -13.05 -10.97
C ILE A 10 8.83 -12.82 -10.72
N ASN A 11 7.95 -13.47 -11.48
CA ASN A 11 6.51 -13.31 -11.34
C ASN A 11 6.01 -13.73 -9.95
N ASP A 12 6.49 -14.86 -9.44
CA ASP A 12 6.14 -15.35 -8.11
C ASP A 12 6.62 -14.43 -7.00
N MET A 13 7.83 -13.86 -7.15
CA MET A 13 8.35 -12.86 -6.23
C MET A 13 7.53 -11.58 -6.22
N LEU A 14 7.18 -11.06 -7.40
CA LEU A 14 6.33 -9.86 -7.51
C LEU A 14 4.97 -10.10 -6.86
N LYS A 15 4.36 -11.27 -7.14
CA LYS A 15 3.12 -11.67 -6.48
C LYS A 15 3.30 -11.77 -4.99
N LYS A 16 4.37 -12.37 -4.46
CA LYS A 16 4.61 -12.44 -3.01
C LYS A 16 4.76 -11.04 -2.41
N ALA A 17 5.61 -10.18 -2.98
CA ALA A 17 5.87 -8.84 -2.47
C ALA A 17 4.61 -7.97 -2.46
N VAL A 18 3.74 -8.09 -3.48
CA VAL A 18 2.49 -7.33 -3.57
C VAL A 18 1.36 -7.99 -2.76
N TYR A 19 1.17 -9.30 -2.88
CA TYR A 19 -0.01 -10.01 -2.35
C TYR A 19 0.10 -10.28 -0.85
N GLN A 20 1.27 -10.70 -0.35
CA GLN A 20 1.44 -11.03 1.07
C GLN A 20 1.03 -9.89 2.00
N GLN A 21 1.08 -8.67 1.49
CA GLN A 21 0.74 -7.49 2.24
C GLN A 21 -0.76 -7.25 2.44
N PHE A 22 -1.64 -7.80 1.59
CA PHE A 22 -3.09 -7.52 1.65
C PHE A 22 -4.04 -8.38 0.80
N PHE A 23 -3.60 -9.39 0.03
CA PHE A 23 -4.44 -10.17 -0.88
C PHE A 23 -4.33 -11.67 -0.65
N MET A 24 -5.48 -12.36 -0.58
CA MET A 24 -5.56 -13.81 -0.29
C MET A 24 -6.05 -14.65 -1.48
N GLY A 25 -6.13 -14.09 -2.69
CA GLY A 25 -6.78 -14.74 -3.83
C GLY A 25 -8.31 -14.59 -3.80
N ASN A 26 -8.98 -15.07 -4.86
CA ASN A 26 -10.45 -15.06 -4.99
C ASN A 26 -11.10 -13.71 -4.66
N ASP A 27 -10.46 -12.64 -5.12
CA ASP A 27 -10.88 -11.27 -4.86
C ASP A 27 -11.07 -10.94 -3.38
N LYS A 28 -10.28 -11.55 -2.48
CA LYS A 28 -10.33 -11.31 -1.04
C LYS A 28 -9.13 -10.49 -0.59
N ILE A 29 -9.42 -9.36 0.05
CA ILE A 29 -8.41 -8.53 0.72
C ILE A 29 -8.40 -8.85 2.21
N MET A 30 -7.22 -8.84 2.82
CA MET A 30 -7.03 -8.95 4.27
C MET A 30 -6.70 -7.59 4.84
N GLY A 31 -7.04 -7.33 6.10
CA GLY A 31 -6.51 -6.21 6.86
C GLY A 31 -5.09 -6.49 7.38
N ARG A 32 -4.59 -5.64 8.27
CA ARG A 32 -3.38 -5.91 9.08
C ARG A 32 -3.46 -7.24 9.86
N MET A 33 -4.67 -7.65 10.25
CA MET A 33 -4.93 -8.91 10.93
C MET A 33 -5.58 -9.89 9.94
N PRO A 34 -5.02 -11.10 9.71
CA PRO A 34 -5.48 -12.01 8.65
C PRO A 34 -6.95 -12.42 8.75
N GLN A 35 -7.53 -12.47 9.95
CA GLN A 35 -8.94 -12.76 10.18
C GLN A 35 -9.89 -11.66 9.66
N ASN A 36 -9.39 -10.43 9.52
CA ASN A 36 -10.17 -9.32 8.99
C ASN A 36 -10.11 -9.35 7.47
N THR A 37 -11.05 -10.07 6.85
CA THR A 37 -11.08 -10.17 5.38
C THR A 37 -12.32 -9.52 4.79
N MET A 38 -12.21 -9.08 3.54
CA MET A 38 -13.31 -8.51 2.77
C MET A 38 -13.20 -8.99 1.33
N HIS A 39 -14.32 -9.40 0.74
CA HIS A 39 -14.37 -9.59 -0.70
C HIS A 39 -14.43 -8.24 -1.41
N PHE A 40 -13.55 -8.04 -2.38
CA PHE A 40 -13.42 -6.86 -3.20
C PHE A 40 -13.30 -7.28 -4.66
N LYS A 41 -14.45 -7.30 -5.35
CA LYS A 41 -14.53 -7.71 -6.75
C LYS A 41 -13.50 -6.99 -7.65
N ASP A 42 -12.90 -7.75 -8.56
CA ASP A 42 -11.91 -7.35 -9.56
C ASP A 42 -10.55 -6.92 -9.00
N ILE A 43 -10.29 -7.10 -7.70
CA ILE A 43 -9.00 -6.70 -7.13
C ILE A 43 -7.86 -7.48 -7.77
N GLY A 44 -8.01 -8.78 -8.05
CA GLY A 44 -6.96 -9.58 -8.70
C GLY A 44 -6.49 -8.93 -10.01
N SER A 45 -7.44 -8.55 -10.87
CA SER A 45 -7.15 -7.89 -12.16
C SER A 45 -6.42 -6.55 -12.01
N LEU A 46 -6.71 -5.78 -10.96
CA LEU A 46 -6.01 -4.53 -10.69
C LEU A 46 -4.56 -4.80 -10.25
N LEU A 47 -4.36 -5.84 -9.44
CA LEU A 47 -3.03 -6.20 -8.97
C LEU A 47 -2.17 -6.79 -10.08
N ASP A 48 -2.75 -7.57 -10.99
CA ASP A 48 -2.03 -8.07 -12.17
C ASP A 48 -1.51 -6.92 -13.04
N ILE A 49 -2.32 -5.86 -13.23
CA ILE A 49 -1.89 -4.64 -13.94
C ILE A 49 -0.73 -3.94 -13.21
N PHE A 50 -0.83 -3.84 -11.89
CA PHE A 50 0.22 -3.23 -11.09
C PHE A 50 1.52 -4.04 -11.11
N ILE A 51 1.44 -5.37 -10.98
CA ILE A 51 2.57 -6.29 -11.10
C ILE A 51 3.21 -6.20 -12.49
N ALA A 52 2.40 -6.17 -13.56
CA ALA A 52 2.91 -5.97 -14.91
C ALA A 52 3.63 -4.62 -15.07
N ASN A 53 3.15 -3.57 -14.41
CA ASN A 53 3.81 -2.26 -14.40
C ASN A 53 5.17 -2.30 -13.66
N ILE A 54 5.26 -3.00 -12.53
CA ILE A 54 6.53 -3.24 -11.85
C ILE A 54 7.48 -4.03 -12.76
N LYS A 55 7.00 -5.14 -13.34
CA LYS A 55 7.80 -6.03 -14.20
C LYS A 55 8.49 -5.26 -15.33
N LYS A 56 7.76 -4.37 -16.01
CA LYS A 56 8.29 -3.52 -17.09
C LYS A 56 9.46 -2.61 -16.66
N ASN A 57 9.54 -2.26 -15.39
CA ASN A 57 10.54 -1.35 -14.83
C ASN A 57 11.61 -2.07 -14.00
N LEU A 58 11.59 -3.40 -13.92
CA LEU A 58 12.52 -4.17 -13.06
C LEU A 58 13.99 -3.93 -13.40
N HIS A 59 14.31 -3.75 -14.68
CA HIS A 59 15.67 -3.47 -15.14
C HIS A 59 16.28 -2.22 -14.49
N LEU A 60 15.46 -1.30 -13.97
CA LEU A 60 15.89 -0.09 -13.27
C LEU A 60 16.20 -0.31 -11.79
N VAL A 61 15.90 -1.48 -11.22
CA VAL A 61 16.14 -1.79 -9.79
C VAL A 61 17.61 -2.17 -9.60
N ASN A 62 18.50 -1.18 -9.64
CA ASN A 62 19.94 -1.30 -9.36
C ASN A 62 20.47 0.04 -8.82
N PRO A 63 21.68 0.10 -8.22
CA PRO A 63 22.20 1.33 -7.62
C PRO A 63 22.23 2.53 -8.56
N ASP A 64 22.56 2.32 -9.84
CA ASP A 64 22.73 3.39 -10.83
C ASP A 64 21.39 3.94 -11.35
N ASN A 65 20.36 3.10 -11.41
CA ASN A 65 19.07 3.44 -12.04
C ASN A 65 17.90 3.52 -11.06
N LEU A 66 18.14 3.31 -9.76
CA LEU A 66 17.09 3.33 -8.73
C LEU A 66 16.26 4.61 -8.76
N ASP A 67 16.88 5.75 -9.04
CA ASP A 67 16.17 7.02 -9.10
C ASP A 67 15.14 7.03 -10.25
N ALA A 68 15.49 6.45 -11.41
CA ALA A 68 14.54 6.31 -12.51
C ALA A 68 13.37 5.38 -12.14
N PHE A 69 13.66 4.26 -11.48
CA PHE A 69 12.63 3.35 -10.96
C PHE A 69 11.66 4.06 -10.02
N LEU A 70 12.17 4.77 -9.01
CA LEU A 70 11.32 5.45 -8.04
C LEU A 70 10.59 6.64 -8.67
N ASN A 71 11.22 7.39 -9.57
CA ASN A 71 10.58 8.51 -10.27
C ASN A 71 9.38 8.07 -11.12
N HIS A 72 9.43 6.87 -11.70
CA HIS A 72 8.28 6.29 -12.40
C HIS A 72 7.09 6.13 -11.45
N PHE A 73 7.29 5.56 -10.25
CA PHE A 73 6.20 5.36 -9.29
C PHE A 73 5.75 6.65 -8.59
N GLU A 74 6.67 7.57 -8.33
CA GLU A 74 6.38 8.91 -7.82
C GLU A 74 5.44 9.66 -8.78
N LYS A 75 5.71 9.61 -10.08
CA LYS A 75 4.82 10.18 -11.11
C LYS A 75 3.51 9.41 -11.24
N LEU A 76 3.56 8.08 -11.27
CA LEU A 76 2.37 7.24 -11.42
C LEU A 76 1.35 7.44 -10.29
N PHE A 77 1.84 7.58 -9.06
CA PHE A 77 0.99 7.71 -7.86
C PHE A 77 0.81 9.14 -7.38
N GLU A 78 1.57 10.09 -7.94
CA GLU A 78 1.66 11.48 -7.48
C GLU A 78 2.01 11.53 -5.97
N LEU A 79 3.07 10.84 -5.57
CA LEU A 79 3.54 10.68 -4.18
C LEU A 79 5.01 11.02 -4.04
N ASP A 80 5.42 11.56 -2.88
CA ASP A 80 6.84 11.82 -2.59
C ASP A 80 7.55 10.52 -2.16
N LEU A 81 8.52 10.04 -2.95
CA LEU A 81 9.30 8.85 -2.62
C LEU A 81 10.72 9.16 -2.14
N SER A 82 11.01 10.40 -1.74
CA SER A 82 12.32 10.83 -1.23
C SER A 82 12.82 9.98 -0.05
N GLU A 83 11.95 9.68 0.92
CA GLU A 83 12.31 8.82 2.06
C GLU A 83 12.62 7.39 1.62
N THR A 84 11.82 6.81 0.71
CA THR A 84 12.09 5.49 0.13
C THR A 84 13.44 5.49 -0.58
N ARG A 85 13.73 6.53 -1.36
CA ARG A 85 15.00 6.70 -2.07
C ARG A 85 16.18 6.69 -1.10
N THR A 86 16.11 7.49 -0.04
CA THR A 86 17.16 7.57 0.99
C THR A 86 17.38 6.22 1.66
N ARG A 87 16.31 5.54 2.08
CA ARG A 87 16.41 4.23 2.76
C ARG A 87 16.98 3.15 1.85
N VAL A 88 16.51 3.05 0.61
CA VAL A 88 16.99 2.03 -0.33
C VAL A 88 18.46 2.28 -0.69
N LYS A 89 18.87 3.55 -0.90
CA LYS A 89 20.27 3.88 -1.17
C LYS A 89 21.17 3.59 0.04
N SER A 90 20.71 3.80 1.27
CA SER A 90 21.45 3.39 2.48
C SER A 90 21.68 1.88 2.47
N ASN A 91 20.62 1.11 2.25
CA ASN A 91 20.71 -0.34 2.24
C ASN A 91 21.65 -0.87 1.14
N PHE A 92 21.67 -0.27 -0.05
CA PHE A 92 22.65 -0.64 -1.08
C PHE A 92 24.09 -0.40 -0.64
N ARG A 93 24.37 0.68 0.08
CA ARG A 93 25.72 0.95 0.62
C ARG A 93 26.10 -0.06 1.70
N GLU A 94 25.14 -0.46 2.53
CA GLU A 94 25.35 -1.42 3.63
C GLU A 94 25.53 -2.86 3.12
N MET A 95 24.87 -3.23 2.01
CA MET A 95 24.98 -4.56 1.41
C MET A 95 26.34 -4.85 0.74
N GLY A 96 27.09 -3.80 0.36
CA GLY A 96 28.39 -3.96 -0.28
C GLY A 96 28.27 -4.55 -1.68
N ASP A 97 28.92 -5.70 -1.93
CA ASP A 97 28.85 -6.40 -3.21
C ASP A 97 27.45 -7.03 -3.41
N LEU A 98 26.82 -6.69 -4.52
CA LEU A 98 25.46 -7.09 -4.87
C LEU A 98 25.41 -8.28 -5.83
N GLU A 99 26.57 -8.80 -6.26
CA GLU A 99 26.63 -9.96 -7.16
C GLU A 99 25.93 -11.18 -6.52
N GLY A 100 24.95 -11.76 -7.23
CA GLY A 100 24.16 -12.89 -6.73
C GLY A 100 23.10 -12.54 -5.68
N GLN A 101 22.90 -11.25 -5.36
CA GLN A 101 21.91 -10.78 -4.39
C GLN A 101 20.67 -10.14 -5.03
N GLU A 102 20.44 -10.36 -6.32
CA GLU A 102 19.42 -9.67 -7.11
C GLU A 102 18.01 -9.85 -6.50
N ILE A 103 17.71 -11.05 -6.03
CA ILE A 103 16.44 -11.39 -5.39
C ILE A 103 16.22 -10.59 -4.10
N VAL A 104 17.25 -10.46 -3.27
CA VAL A 104 17.22 -9.74 -2.00
C VAL A 104 17.03 -8.25 -2.25
N VAL A 105 17.81 -7.71 -3.19
CA VAL A 105 17.71 -6.32 -3.66
C VAL A 105 16.28 -6.02 -4.13
N LEU A 106 15.74 -6.86 -5.01
CA LEU A 106 14.40 -6.68 -5.55
C LEU A 106 13.34 -6.69 -4.45
N TYR A 107 13.38 -7.68 -3.57
CA TYR A 107 12.41 -7.80 -2.49
C TYR A 107 12.47 -6.60 -1.54
N MET A 108 13.67 -6.13 -1.20
CA MET A 108 13.88 -4.96 -0.37
C MET A 108 13.30 -3.70 -1.00
N VAL A 109 13.64 -3.42 -2.27
CA VAL A 109 13.14 -2.22 -2.98
C VAL A 109 11.62 -2.23 -3.04
N LEU A 110 11.03 -3.36 -3.44
CA LEU A 110 9.57 -3.48 -3.55
C LEU A 110 8.89 -3.35 -2.19
N THR A 111 9.45 -3.96 -1.14
CA THR A 111 8.89 -3.85 0.21
C THR A 111 8.88 -2.39 0.68
N LYS A 112 9.99 -1.65 0.49
CA LYS A 112 10.08 -0.23 0.87
C LYS A 112 9.21 0.69 0.03
N LEU A 113 9.06 0.40 -1.26
CA LEU A 113 8.12 1.10 -2.12
C LEU A 113 6.68 0.88 -1.61
N MET A 114 6.29 -0.38 -1.41
CA MET A 114 4.94 -0.74 -1.01
C MET A 114 4.57 -0.21 0.37
N GLU A 115 5.48 -0.26 1.35
CA GLU A 115 5.30 0.33 2.67
C GLU A 115 4.96 1.83 2.57
N ASN A 116 5.77 2.60 1.84
CA ASN A 116 5.59 4.05 1.73
C ASN A 116 4.32 4.40 0.94
N VAL A 117 4.10 3.75 -0.22
CA VAL A 117 2.91 4.01 -1.05
C VAL A 117 1.62 3.70 -0.29
N ARG A 118 1.57 2.60 0.49
CA ARG A 118 0.40 2.25 1.30
C ARG A 118 0.16 3.24 2.44
N GLU A 119 1.21 3.67 3.13
CA GLU A 119 1.10 4.66 4.20
C GLU A 119 0.59 6.00 3.65
N GLN A 120 1.17 6.51 2.57
CA GLN A 120 0.70 7.75 1.97
C GLN A 120 -0.72 7.64 1.40
N ALA A 121 -1.08 6.49 0.82
CA ALA A 121 -2.46 6.24 0.40
C ALA A 121 -3.43 6.30 1.59
N TYR A 122 -3.07 5.68 2.72
CA TYR A 122 -3.86 5.74 3.96
C TYR A 122 -3.95 7.16 4.51
N ILE A 123 -2.88 7.94 4.49
CA ILE A 123 -2.91 9.35 4.91
C ILE A 123 -3.88 10.14 4.03
N ARG A 124 -3.75 10.00 2.70
CA ARG A 124 -4.53 10.73 1.70
C ARG A 124 -6.02 10.39 1.75
N TYR A 125 -6.38 9.11 1.87
CA TYR A 125 -7.76 8.66 1.73
C TYR A 125 -8.44 8.20 3.03
N GLY A 126 -7.67 7.92 4.06
CA GLY A 126 -8.11 7.40 5.36
C GLY A 126 -7.96 8.44 6.47
N SER A 127 -6.75 8.64 7.00
CA SER A 127 -6.52 9.36 8.26
C SER A 127 -7.03 10.80 8.24
N ASN A 128 -6.70 11.57 7.20
CA ASN A 128 -7.17 12.95 7.05
C ASN A 128 -8.70 13.04 7.00
N ARG A 129 -9.32 12.02 6.41
CA ARG A 129 -10.77 11.96 6.24
C ARG A 129 -11.48 11.53 7.53
N ILE A 130 -10.89 10.63 8.31
CA ILE A 130 -11.39 10.25 9.65
C ILE A 130 -11.46 11.48 10.54
N LYS A 131 -10.36 12.25 10.63
CA LYS A 131 -10.32 13.47 11.44
C LYS A 131 -11.45 14.41 11.08
N ARG A 132 -11.52 14.77 9.79
CA ARG A 132 -12.53 15.71 9.28
C ARG A 132 -13.96 15.23 9.54
N GLU A 133 -14.27 13.99 9.15
CA GLU A 133 -15.63 13.46 9.31
C GLU A 133 -16.02 13.25 10.79
N TYR A 134 -15.06 12.96 11.68
CA TYR A 134 -15.32 12.91 13.12
C TYR A 134 -15.73 14.29 13.64
N GLU A 135 -14.97 15.33 13.29
CA GLU A 135 -15.24 16.72 13.72
C GLU A 135 -16.59 17.20 13.18
N GLU A 136 -16.89 16.94 11.91
CA GLU A 136 -18.17 17.28 11.27
C GLU A 136 -19.37 16.56 11.91
N LYS A 137 -19.26 15.25 12.22
CA LYS A 137 -20.39 14.45 12.70
C LYS A 137 -20.62 14.53 14.20
N THR A 138 -19.57 14.77 14.98
CA THR A 138 -19.66 14.81 16.43
C THR A 138 -19.68 16.22 17.00
N GLN A 139 -19.35 17.23 16.17
CA GLN A 139 -19.14 18.61 16.60
C GLN A 139 -18.08 18.74 17.73
N LYS A 140 -17.16 17.77 17.82
CA LYS A 140 -16.06 17.70 18.80
C LYS A 140 -14.71 17.71 18.07
N LYS A 141 -13.71 18.37 18.66
CA LYS A 141 -12.33 18.36 18.14
C LYS A 141 -11.73 16.95 18.18
N PHE A 142 -10.95 16.60 17.16
CA PHE A 142 -10.18 15.37 17.15
C PHE A 142 -8.94 15.51 18.05
N THR A 143 -9.10 15.14 19.32
CA THR A 143 -8.07 15.35 20.36
C THR A 143 -6.94 14.30 20.31
N LYS A 144 -5.86 14.55 21.05
CA LYS A 144 -4.80 13.55 21.31
C LYS A 144 -5.38 12.24 21.87
N LYS A 145 -6.31 12.32 22.82
CA LYS A 145 -7.00 11.15 23.40
C LYS A 145 -7.79 10.37 22.35
N THR A 146 -8.49 11.05 21.44
CA THR A 146 -9.21 10.41 20.32
C THR A 146 -8.24 9.70 19.38
N LYS A 147 -7.10 10.34 19.08
CA LYS A 147 -6.03 9.75 18.26
C LYS A 147 -5.43 8.51 18.93
N GLU A 148 -5.13 8.57 20.22
CA GLU A 148 -4.59 7.45 21.00
C GLU A 148 -5.58 6.28 21.06
N TYR A 149 -6.87 6.56 21.27
CA TYR A 149 -7.90 5.53 21.24
C TYR A 149 -8.03 4.88 19.86
N MET A 150 -7.98 5.66 18.78
CA MET A 150 -7.93 5.14 17.41
C MET A 150 -6.67 4.27 17.18
N GLN A 151 -5.52 4.65 17.72
CA GLN A 151 -4.30 3.84 17.65
C GLN A 151 -4.42 2.53 18.43
N GLN A 152 -5.06 2.56 19.61
CA GLN A 152 -5.37 1.37 20.40
C GLN A 152 -6.29 0.41 19.63
N LEU A 153 -7.35 0.92 18.99
CA LEU A 153 -8.20 0.11 18.09
C LEU A 153 -7.38 -0.53 16.97
N GLY A 154 -6.43 0.21 16.40
CA GLY A 154 -5.50 -0.34 15.40
C GLY A 154 -4.61 -1.45 15.95
N ALA A 155 -4.11 -1.31 17.17
CA ALA A 155 -3.25 -2.29 17.85
C ALA A 155 -4.01 -3.56 18.27
N THR A 156 -5.28 -3.42 18.66
CA THR A 156 -6.14 -4.56 19.02
C THR A 156 -6.78 -5.24 17.82
N GLY A 157 -6.46 -4.79 16.60
CA GLY A 157 -6.91 -5.46 15.38
C GLY A 157 -8.32 -5.08 14.92
N ASP A 158 -8.78 -3.86 15.22
CA ASP A 158 -10.07 -3.33 14.75
C ASP A 158 -10.21 -3.50 13.23
N SER A 159 -11.25 -4.22 12.82
CA SER A 159 -11.44 -4.59 11.42
C SER A 159 -11.65 -3.41 10.48
N SER A 160 -12.19 -2.29 10.99
CA SER A 160 -12.41 -1.09 10.18
C SER A 160 -11.10 -0.36 9.91
N LEU A 161 -10.30 -0.10 10.94
CA LEU A 161 -8.94 0.47 10.79
C LEU A 161 -8.03 -0.44 9.96
N SER A 162 -8.09 -1.73 10.22
CA SER A 162 -7.28 -2.76 9.59
C SER A 162 -7.52 -2.83 8.07
N LEU A 163 -8.79 -2.75 7.64
CA LEU A 163 -9.15 -2.75 6.22
C LEU A 163 -8.96 -1.38 5.55
N LEU A 164 -9.05 -0.27 6.29
CA LEU A 164 -8.91 1.08 5.72
C LEU A 164 -7.56 1.32 5.07
N TYR A 165 -6.49 0.74 5.60
CA TYR A 165 -5.16 0.78 4.98
C TYR A 165 -5.18 0.22 3.56
N ASN A 166 -5.71 -0.98 3.39
CA ASN A 166 -5.69 -1.67 2.11
C ASN A 166 -6.75 -1.13 1.15
N LEU A 167 -7.91 -0.70 1.63
CA LEU A 167 -8.88 0.01 0.81
C LEU A 167 -8.34 1.33 0.28
N SER A 168 -7.56 2.06 1.07
CA SER A 168 -6.92 3.31 0.64
C SER A 168 -5.88 3.05 -0.46
N PHE A 169 -5.08 2.00 -0.30
CA PHE A 169 -4.13 1.57 -1.33
C PHE A 169 -4.84 1.15 -2.63
N ILE A 170 -5.90 0.35 -2.55
CA ILE A 170 -6.70 -0.06 -3.71
C ILE A 170 -7.28 1.15 -4.44
N ARG A 171 -7.76 2.15 -3.69
CA ARG A 171 -8.25 3.39 -4.28
C ARG A 171 -7.16 4.13 -5.04
N LEU A 172 -5.93 4.19 -4.49
CA LEU A 172 -4.79 4.80 -5.16
C LEU A 172 -4.45 4.07 -6.45
N LEU A 173 -4.27 2.73 -6.40
CA LEU A 173 -3.99 1.91 -7.57
C LEU A 173 -5.06 2.09 -8.65
N ALA A 174 -6.33 2.02 -8.26
CA ALA A 174 -7.44 2.15 -9.19
C ALA A 174 -7.48 3.53 -9.86
N SER A 175 -7.14 4.60 -9.13
CA SER A 175 -7.00 5.94 -9.70
C SER A 175 -5.87 5.99 -10.72
N SER A 176 -4.71 5.47 -10.37
CA SER A 176 -3.47 5.54 -11.15
C SER A 176 -3.55 4.71 -12.44
N PHE A 177 -4.31 3.62 -12.43
CA PHE A 177 -4.58 2.78 -13.61
C PHE A 177 -5.95 3.02 -14.25
N ASN A 178 -6.60 4.16 -13.95
CA ASN A 178 -7.88 4.57 -14.54
C ASN A 178 -9.02 3.54 -14.42
N LYS A 179 -9.03 2.73 -13.35
CA LYS A 179 -10.08 1.72 -13.07
C LYS A 179 -11.23 2.34 -12.27
N LYS A 180 -12.03 3.18 -12.94
CA LYS A 180 -13.15 3.95 -12.35
C LYS A 180 -14.12 3.10 -11.51
N ARG A 181 -14.49 1.89 -11.95
CA ARG A 181 -15.39 0.98 -11.21
C ARG A 181 -14.82 0.59 -9.85
N ILE A 182 -13.56 0.14 -9.83
CA ILE A 182 -12.86 -0.27 -8.62
C ILE A 182 -12.66 0.94 -7.70
N GLN A 183 -12.26 2.10 -8.27
CA GLN A 183 -12.08 3.35 -7.52
C GLN A 183 -13.37 3.77 -6.80
N THR A 184 -14.51 3.74 -7.48
CA THR A 184 -15.82 4.04 -6.88
C THR A 184 -16.19 3.07 -5.78
N ASN A 185 -15.99 1.76 -5.99
CA ASN A 185 -16.25 0.76 -4.95
C ASN A 185 -15.33 0.98 -3.73
N ALA A 186 -14.04 1.24 -3.94
CA ALA A 186 -13.09 1.54 -2.86
C ALA A 186 -13.51 2.79 -2.08
N LYS A 187 -13.91 3.87 -2.76
CA LYS A 187 -14.42 5.08 -2.12
C LYS A 187 -15.66 4.79 -1.24
N ARG A 188 -16.58 3.94 -1.72
CA ARG A 188 -17.76 3.51 -0.95
C ARG A 188 -17.37 2.72 0.29
N GLN A 189 -16.49 1.72 0.15
CA GLN A 189 -16.04 0.90 1.29
C GLN A 189 -15.27 1.73 2.32
N ILE A 190 -14.37 2.63 1.90
CA ILE A 190 -13.69 3.57 2.79
C ILE A 190 -14.70 4.39 3.59
N THR A 191 -15.70 4.96 2.92
CA THR A 191 -16.75 5.78 3.57
C THR A 191 -17.49 4.96 4.63
N ARG A 192 -17.89 3.73 4.29
CA ARG A 192 -18.53 2.82 5.25
C ARG A 192 -17.64 2.53 6.46
N LYS A 193 -16.37 2.20 6.25
CA LYS A 193 -15.42 1.89 7.33
C LYS A 193 -15.10 3.09 8.21
N ILE A 194 -15.00 4.30 7.64
CA ILE A 194 -14.87 5.54 8.41
C ILE A 194 -16.12 5.78 9.27
N ASN A 195 -17.33 5.58 8.72
CA ASN A 195 -18.56 5.73 9.51
C ASN A 195 -18.64 4.73 10.68
N GLU A 196 -18.32 3.47 10.42
CA GLU A 196 -18.24 2.42 11.44
C GLU A 196 -17.24 2.80 12.55
N LEU A 197 -16.06 3.31 12.17
CA LEU A 197 -15.04 3.76 13.11
C LEU A 197 -15.51 4.97 13.93
N ILE A 198 -16.05 6.01 13.29
CA ILE A 198 -16.51 7.22 13.99
C ILE A 198 -17.58 6.87 15.02
N ASN A 199 -18.49 5.96 14.72
CA ASN A 199 -19.51 5.52 15.67
C ASN A 199 -18.90 4.86 16.93
N ARG A 200 -17.74 4.22 16.82
CA ARG A 200 -16.98 3.65 17.96
C ARG A 200 -16.15 4.69 18.70
N LEU A 201 -15.73 5.75 18.02
CA LEU A 201 -15.01 6.87 18.62
C LEU A 201 -15.93 7.86 19.35
N LYS A 202 -17.25 7.73 19.20
CA LYS A 202 -18.22 8.49 19.98
C LYS A 202 -18.13 8.04 21.45
N PRO A 203 -18.00 8.99 22.40
CA PRO A 203 -18.05 8.67 23.82
C PRO A 203 -19.42 8.17 24.25
#